data_AF-A0A6J3CB04-F1
#
_entry.id   AF-A0A6J3CB04-F1
#
_cell.length_a   1.000
_cell.length_b   1.000
_cell.length_c   1.000
_cell.angle_alpha   90.00
_cell.angle_beta   90.00
_cell.angle_gamma   90.00
#
_symmetry.space_group_name_H-M   'P 1'
#
loop_
_entity.id
_entity.type
_entity.pdbx_description
1 polymer ?
#
loop_
_entity_poly.entity_id
_entity_poly.type
_entity_poly.pdbx_seq_one_letter_code
_entity_poly.pdbx_strand_id
1 'polypeptide(L)'
;MTRRDDESANISTKSFFRAIESVNKVGYMDGASQGQIATFQPSFNIGYEQGLNFGLHLGFKEANLRIQDQQFHLQELTDSRRINCQICLNNVTMKENIVNLCNTQKEKNDEIISLYKQM
;
A
#
# COMPACT_ATOMS: atom_id res chain seq x y z
N MET A 1 16.37 -61.40 20.11
CA MET A 1 17.20 -60.30 20.65
C MET A 1 16.95 -59.09 19.76
N THR A 2 15.83 -58.40 19.96
CA THR A 2 15.25 -57.39 19.03
C THR A 2 14.32 -56.46 19.81
N ARG A 3 14.83 -55.84 20.88
CA ARG A 3 14.01 -54.97 21.76
C ARG A 3 14.65 -53.60 22.07
N ARG A 4 15.89 -53.37 21.63
CA ARG A 4 16.62 -52.09 21.83
C ARG A 4 16.54 -51.15 20.63
N ASP A 5 16.38 -51.70 19.42
CA ASP A 5 16.40 -50.90 18.18
C ASP A 5 15.11 -50.06 18.00
N ASP A 6 13.97 -50.59 18.45
CA ASP A 6 12.67 -49.89 18.41
C ASP A 6 12.64 -48.66 19.33
N GLU A 7 13.30 -48.71 20.49
CA GLU A 7 13.31 -47.60 21.44
C GLU A 7 14.17 -46.44 20.91
N SER A 8 15.32 -46.75 20.31
CA SER A 8 16.18 -45.77 19.64
C SER A 8 15.48 -45.09 18.45
N ALA A 9 14.78 -45.88 17.62
CA ALA A 9 13.98 -45.35 16.51
C ALA A 9 12.88 -44.40 16.99
N ASN A 10 12.20 -44.73 18.09
CA ASN A 10 11.13 -43.92 18.66
C ASN A 10 11.67 -42.60 19.25
N ILE A 11 12.83 -42.63 19.89
CA ILE A 11 13.52 -41.43 20.43
C ILE A 11 13.97 -40.51 19.29
N SER A 12 14.56 -41.06 18.23
CA SER A 12 14.99 -40.30 17.05
C SER A 12 13.80 -39.61 16.37
N THR A 13 12.71 -40.36 16.19
CA THR A 13 11.48 -39.85 15.57
C THR A 13 10.87 -38.70 16.38
N LYS A 14 10.76 -38.85 17.71
CA LYS A 14 10.24 -37.77 18.59
C LYS A 14 11.14 -36.53 18.58
N SER A 15 12.45 -36.71 18.49
CA SER A 15 13.42 -35.61 18.46
C SER A 15 13.34 -34.84 17.15
N PHE A 16 13.18 -35.56 16.03
CA PHE A 16 12.94 -34.99 14.71
C PHE A 16 11.66 -34.15 14.68
N PHE A 17 10.55 -34.68 15.21
CA PHE A 17 9.28 -33.93 15.29
C PHE A 17 9.41 -32.66 16.13
N ARG A 18 10.09 -32.71 17.29
CA ARG A 18 10.33 -31.54 18.14
C ARG A 18 11.22 -30.49 17.46
N ALA A 19 12.23 -30.92 16.71
CA ALA A 19 13.11 -30.02 15.96
C ALA A 19 12.38 -29.31 14.80
N ILE A 20 11.48 -30.02 14.11
CA ILE A 20 10.69 -29.46 13.01
C ILE A 20 9.55 -28.58 13.52
N GLU A 21 9.00 -28.84 14.69
CA GLU A 21 7.93 -28.01 15.28
C GLU A 21 8.38 -26.55 15.47
N SER A 22 9.64 -26.32 15.87
CA SER A 22 10.21 -24.97 15.94
C SER A 22 10.39 -24.33 14.57
N VAL A 23 10.75 -25.09 13.54
CA VAL A 23 10.90 -24.58 12.16
C VAL A 23 9.53 -24.23 11.57
N ASN A 24 8.51 -25.04 11.81
CA ASN A 24 7.13 -24.75 11.42
C ASN A 24 6.62 -23.46 12.08
N LYS A 25 6.88 -23.23 13.37
CA LYS A 25 6.50 -21.97 14.04
C LYS A 25 7.18 -20.73 13.42
N VAL A 26 8.43 -20.86 12.96
CA VAL A 26 9.13 -19.78 12.24
C VAL A 26 8.51 -19.56 10.84
N GLY A 27 8.16 -20.63 10.12
CA GLY A 27 7.44 -20.54 8.83
C GLY A 27 6.05 -19.90 8.93
N TYR A 28 5.35 -20.07 10.06
CA TYR A 28 4.09 -19.37 10.34
C TYR A 28 4.29 -17.85 10.50
N MET A 29 5.44 -17.39 11.01
CA MET A 29 5.74 -15.96 11.09
C MET A 29 6.01 -15.34 9.72
N ASP A 30 6.67 -16.06 8.82
CA ASP A 30 6.84 -15.64 7.42
C ASP A 30 5.52 -15.67 6.64
N GLY A 31 4.69 -16.70 6.85
CA GLY A 31 3.34 -16.76 6.28
C GLY A 31 2.42 -15.65 6.83
N ALA A 32 2.58 -15.28 8.10
CA ALA A 32 1.82 -14.19 8.73
C ALA A 32 2.31 -12.81 8.28
N SER A 33 3.62 -12.60 8.08
CA SER A 33 4.16 -11.35 7.56
C SER A 33 3.77 -11.15 6.09
N GLN A 34 3.85 -12.20 5.27
CA GLN A 34 3.35 -12.19 3.90
C GLN A 34 1.82 -12.05 3.84
N GLY A 35 1.09 -12.69 4.76
CA GLY A 35 -0.35 -12.56 4.89
C GLY A 35 -0.80 -11.15 5.28
N GLN A 36 -0.06 -10.48 6.17
CA GLN A 36 -0.28 -9.07 6.51
C GLN A 36 -0.04 -8.17 5.30
N ILE A 37 1.09 -8.33 4.59
CA ILE A 37 1.39 -7.58 3.37
C ILE A 37 0.29 -7.80 2.31
N ALA A 38 -0.13 -9.05 2.10
CA ALA A 38 -1.20 -9.40 1.16
C ALA A 38 -2.55 -8.77 1.56
N THR A 39 -2.81 -8.59 2.87
CA THR A 39 -4.04 -7.96 3.36
C THR A 39 -4.10 -6.46 3.06
N PHE A 40 -2.96 -5.76 3.11
CA PHE A 40 -2.91 -4.32 2.81
C PHE A 40 -2.72 -4.02 1.32
N GLN A 41 -2.31 -5.02 0.52
CA GLN A 41 -2.06 -4.87 -0.90
C GLN A 41 -3.26 -4.29 -1.70
N PRO A 42 -4.52 -4.71 -1.47
CA PRO A 42 -5.66 -4.13 -2.18
C PRO A 42 -5.83 -2.64 -1.91
N SER A 43 -5.74 -2.22 -0.64
CA SER A 43 -5.85 -0.80 -0.27
C SER A 43 -4.69 0.02 -0.81
N PHE A 44 -3.47 -0.54 -0.79
CA PHE A 44 -2.32 0.08 -1.43
C PHE A 44 -2.52 0.27 -2.93
N ASN A 45 -2.99 -0.77 -3.64
CA ASN A 45 -3.23 -0.72 -5.07
C ASN A 45 -4.24 0.38 -5.43
N ILE A 46 -5.33 0.50 -4.67
CA ILE A 46 -6.33 1.56 -4.87
C ILE A 46 -5.70 2.94 -4.72
N GLY A 47 -4.95 3.17 -3.63
CA GLY A 47 -4.30 4.46 -3.38
C GLY A 47 -3.26 4.80 -4.46
N TYR A 48 -2.47 3.80 -4.87
CA TYR A 48 -1.47 3.95 -5.93
C TYR A 48 -2.10 4.29 -7.28
N GLU A 49 -3.15 3.57 -7.67
CA GLU A 49 -3.88 3.81 -8.92
C GLU A 49 -4.49 5.21 -8.95
N GLN A 50 -5.13 5.64 -7.86
CA GLN A 50 -5.69 7.00 -7.75
C GLN A 50 -4.61 8.08 -7.86
N GLY A 51 -3.49 7.91 -7.15
CA GLY A 51 -2.37 8.86 -7.16
C GLY A 51 -1.70 8.97 -8.52
N LEU A 52 -1.45 7.82 -9.18
CA LEU A 52 -0.83 7.78 -10.50
C LEU A 52 -1.72 8.46 -11.55
N ASN A 53 -3.01 8.12 -11.59
CA ASN A 53 -3.95 8.70 -12.54
C ASN A 53 -4.09 10.21 -12.36
N PHE A 54 -4.19 10.69 -11.12
CA PHE A 54 -4.24 12.12 -10.83
C PHE A 54 -2.96 12.84 -11.28
N GLY A 55 -1.79 12.30 -10.93
CA GLY A 55 -0.50 12.89 -11.28
C GLY A 55 -0.29 12.99 -12.79
N LEU A 56 -0.67 11.96 -13.56
CA LEU A 56 -0.60 11.99 -15.02
C LEU A 56 -1.51 13.07 -15.60
N HIS A 57 -2.78 13.12 -15.18
CA HIS A 57 -3.71 14.15 -15.66
C HIS A 57 -3.21 15.57 -15.37
N LEU A 58 -2.69 15.79 -14.16
CA LEU A 58 -2.15 17.08 -13.75
C LEU A 58 -0.94 17.47 -14.62
N GLY A 59 -0.01 16.54 -14.83
CA GLY A 59 1.17 16.76 -15.67
C GLY A 59 0.81 17.04 -17.14
N PHE A 60 -0.15 16.32 -17.71
CA PHE A 60 -0.64 16.60 -19.06
C PHE A 60 -1.28 17.99 -19.17
N LYS A 61 -2.05 18.40 -18.16
CA LYS A 61 -2.67 19.73 -18.14
C LYS A 61 -1.64 20.84 -18.03
N GLU A 62 -0.67 20.68 -17.13
CA GLU A 62 0.45 21.60 -17.01
C GLU A 62 1.21 21.76 -18.33
N ALA A 63 1.54 20.65 -18.99
CA ALA A 63 2.22 20.67 -20.27
C ALA A 63 1.42 21.41 -21.36
N ASN A 64 0.11 21.18 -21.44
CA ASN A 64 -0.77 21.87 -22.40
C ASN A 64 -0.85 23.39 -22.15
N LEU A 65 -0.93 23.81 -20.88
CA LEU A 65 -1.02 25.22 -20.53
C LEU A 65 0.29 25.97 -20.80
N ARG A 66 1.43 25.32 -20.57
CA ARG A 66 2.75 25.85 -20.96
C ARG A 66 2.88 26.07 -22.46
N ILE A 67 2.25 25.24 -23.29
CA ILE A 67 2.23 25.41 -24.75
C ILE A 67 1.34 26.61 -25.15
N GLN A 68 0.31 26.92 -24.37
CA GLN A 68 -0.66 27.99 -24.66
C GLN A 68 -0.27 29.36 -24.07
N ASP A 69 0.94 29.49 -23.52
CA ASP A 69 1.46 30.72 -22.88
C ASP A 69 0.55 31.27 -21.75
N GLN A 70 -0.29 30.40 -21.17
CA GLN A 70 -1.12 30.74 -20.02
C GLN A 70 -0.31 30.55 -18.74
N GLN A 71 -0.25 31.60 -17.90
CA GLN A 71 0.41 31.52 -16.60
C GLN A 71 -0.33 30.54 -15.68
N PHE A 72 0.33 29.44 -15.38
CA PHE A 72 -0.15 28.45 -14.44
C PHE A 72 0.41 28.76 -13.05
N HIS A 73 -0.40 29.40 -12.19
CA HIS A 73 -0.05 29.57 -10.78
C HIS A 73 -0.39 28.29 -9.99
N LEU A 74 0.36 27.21 -10.25
CA LEU A 74 0.52 26.14 -9.28
C LEU A 74 1.64 26.51 -8.31
N GLN A 75 1.39 27.59 -7.59
CA GLN A 75 2.25 28.04 -6.51
C GLN A 75 2.21 26.91 -5.45
N GLU A 76 3.33 26.19 -5.32
CA GLU A 76 3.61 25.13 -4.33
C GLU A 76 3.42 23.63 -4.72
N LEU A 77 3.66 23.23 -5.98
CA LEU A 77 3.96 21.79 -6.28
C LEU A 77 5.43 21.40 -6.03
N THR A 78 6.06 21.88 -4.97
CA THR A 78 7.46 21.47 -4.70
C THR A 78 7.56 20.02 -4.26
N ASP A 79 6.49 19.44 -3.69
CA ASP A 79 6.41 18.03 -3.32
C ASP A 79 5.23 17.33 -4.00
N SER A 80 5.53 16.53 -5.02
CA SER A 80 4.56 15.75 -5.78
C SER A 80 3.75 14.79 -4.92
N ARG A 81 4.27 14.41 -3.75
CA ARG A 81 3.61 13.50 -2.80
C ARG A 81 2.54 14.20 -1.98
N ARG A 82 2.55 15.55 -1.92
CA ARG A 82 1.66 16.33 -1.04
C ARG A 82 0.68 17.21 -1.79
N ILE A 83 0.82 17.32 -3.11
CA ILE A 83 0.00 18.16 -4.00
C ILE A 83 -1.49 18.13 -3.63
N ASN A 84 -2.05 16.92 -3.44
CA ASN A 84 -3.44 16.76 -3.07
C ASN A 84 -3.70 15.58 -2.12
N CYS A 85 -2.66 15.08 -1.44
CA CYS A 85 -2.83 13.92 -0.57
C CYS A 85 -3.63 14.32 0.69
N GLN A 86 -4.88 13.90 0.78
CA GLN A 86 -5.81 14.29 1.86
C GLN A 86 -5.34 13.80 3.23
N ILE A 87 -4.62 12.68 3.28
CA ILE A 87 -3.99 12.18 4.50
C ILE A 87 -2.89 13.14 4.96
N CYS A 88 -2.05 13.61 4.03
CA CYS A 88 -0.94 14.51 4.32
C CYS A 88 -1.39 15.95 4.62
N LEU A 89 -2.50 16.40 4.03
CA LEU A 89 -3.03 17.75 4.16
C LEU A 89 -3.88 17.90 5.44
N ASN A 90 -4.74 16.92 5.72
CA ASN A 90 -5.68 17.01 6.84
C ASN A 90 -5.15 16.35 8.13
N ASN A 91 -3.90 15.87 8.14
CA ASN A 91 -3.31 15.12 9.26
C ASN A 91 -4.25 14.03 9.79
N VAL A 92 -4.84 13.27 8.88
CA VAL A 92 -5.91 12.33 9.20
C VAL A 92 -5.44 11.32 10.25
N THR A 93 -6.16 11.27 11.36
CA THR A 93 -5.93 10.27 12.42
C THR A 93 -6.34 8.88 11.91
N MET A 94 -5.61 7.81 12.27
CA MET A 94 -5.89 6.41 11.86
C MET A 94 -7.28 5.84 12.26
N LYS A 95 -8.19 6.66 12.79
CA LYS A 95 -9.55 6.28 13.16
C LYS A 95 -10.55 6.39 12.00
N GLU A 96 -10.17 7.03 10.89
CA GLU A 96 -11.05 7.20 9.74
C GLU A 96 -11.14 5.94 8.88
N ASN A 97 -12.33 5.69 8.32
CA ASN A 97 -12.58 4.56 7.43
C ASN A 97 -11.82 4.77 6.10
N ILE A 98 -11.04 3.78 5.67
CA ILE A 98 -10.25 3.80 4.42
C ILE A 98 -11.12 4.14 3.21
N VAL A 99 -12.35 3.65 3.14
CA VAL A 99 -13.28 3.92 2.04
C VAL A 99 -13.63 5.40 1.99
N ASN A 100 -13.88 6.04 3.14
CA ASN A 100 -14.16 7.47 3.20
C ASN A 100 -12.94 8.26 2.74
N LEU A 101 -11.74 7.88 3.18
CA LEU A 101 -10.50 8.51 2.74
C LEU A 101 -10.30 8.41 1.24
N CYS A 102 -10.52 7.23 0.65
CA CYS A 102 -10.46 7.03 -0.80
C CYS A 102 -11.49 7.87 -1.55
N ASN A 103 -12.71 8.00 -1.02
CA ASN A 103 -13.75 8.81 -1.65
C ASN A 103 -13.40 10.30 -1.59
N THR A 104 -13.03 10.82 -0.42
CA THR A 104 -12.62 12.21 -0.26
C THR A 104 -11.40 12.54 -1.12
N GLN A 105 -10.40 11.65 -1.19
CA GLN A 105 -9.25 11.81 -2.07
C GLN A 105 -9.67 11.92 -3.55
N LYS A 106 -10.59 11.06 -3.98
CA LYS A 106 -11.12 11.07 -5.34
C LYS A 106 -11.90 12.35 -5.66
N GLU A 107 -12.82 12.73 -4.78
CA GLU A 107 -13.61 13.96 -4.94
C GLU A 107 -12.70 15.19 -5.07
N LYS A 108 -11.68 15.29 -4.22
CA LYS A 108 -10.72 16.40 -4.28
C LYS A 108 -9.84 16.37 -5.53
N ASN A 109 -9.46 15.19 -6.01
CA ASN A 109 -8.74 15.05 -7.28
C ASN A 109 -9.61 15.53 -8.45
N ASP A 110 -10.89 15.14 -8.46
CA ASP A 110 -11.83 15.50 -9.51
C ASP A 110 -12.14 17.00 -9.51
N GLU A 111 -12.29 17.61 -8.32
CA GLU A 111 -12.44 19.07 -8.16
C GLU A 111 -11.26 19.81 -8.82
N ILE A 112 -10.02 19.45 -8.48
CA ILE A 112 -8.82 20.07 -9.05
C ILE A 112 -8.78 19.88 -10.57
N ILE A 113 -9.00 18.66 -11.07
CA ILE A 113 -8.98 18.41 -12.52
C ILE A 113 -10.08 19.21 -13.24
N SER A 114 -11.25 19.36 -12.62
CA SER A 114 -12.39 20.08 -13.20
C SER A 114 -12.20 21.59 -13.27
N LEU A 115 -11.55 22.19 -12.26
CA LEU A 115 -11.14 23.59 -12.30
C LEU A 115 -10.29 23.87 -13.54
N TYR A 116 -9.43 22.92 -13.93
CA TYR A 116 -8.60 23.00 -15.12
C TYR A 116 -9.24 22.46 -16.42
N LYS A 117 -10.55 22.16 -16.42
CA LYS A 117 -11.33 21.90 -17.65
C LYS A 117 -12.01 23.16 -18.20
N GLN A 118 -12.17 24.20 -17.40
CA GLN A 118 -12.90 25.43 -17.77
C GLN A 118 -11.99 26.60 -18.18
N MET A 119 -10.68 26.46 -18.01
CA MET A 119 -9.65 27.32 -18.62
C MET A 119 -9.19 26.71 -19.95
#